data_AF-A0A840I5J4-F1
#
_entry.id   AF-A0A840I5J4-F1
#
_cell.length_a   1.000
_cell.length_b   1.000
_cell.length_c   1.000
_cell.angle_alpha   90.00
_cell.angle_beta   90.00
_cell.angle_gamma   90.00
#
_symmetry.space_group_name_H-M   'P 1'
#
loop_
_entity.id
_entity.type
_entity.pdbx_description
1 polymer ?
#
loop_
_entity_poly.entity_id
_entity_poly.type
_entity_poly.pdbx_seq_one_letter_code
_entity_poly.pdbx_strand_id
1 'polypeptide(L)'
;MKTNAPRRKGAAVAALSAACLASAGLAAQELDIRPYEAPDSCDPYAVQLKITVTGIEAAVGILTVDVYENDPDRFLNKKGRVRRIRVPAEKGSQTVCMTAPPPGLYAAATYHDEDGDRDLDKKWNLMPKEPFALSNDPKLKLGFPPIEPSLFEVTDRGAAITLSLRTAD
;
A
#
# COMPACT_ATOMS: atom_id res chain seq x y z
N MET A 1 -68.13 56.54 26.12
CA MET A 1 -67.72 55.41 26.97
C MET A 1 -66.22 55.23 26.89
N LYS A 2 -65.59 55.01 28.04
CA LYS A 2 -64.16 54.73 28.25
C LYS A 2 -63.76 53.44 27.52
N THR A 3 -62.52 53.36 27.03
CA THR A 3 -61.48 52.45 27.57
C THR A 3 -60.12 52.70 26.92
N ASN A 4 -59.12 52.93 27.79
CA ASN A 4 -57.69 52.95 27.53
C ASN A 4 -57.11 51.52 27.54
N ALA A 5 -55.89 51.42 26.97
CA ALA A 5 -54.77 50.51 27.30
C ALA A 5 -54.41 49.44 26.24
N PRO A 6 -53.16 48.89 26.21
CA PRO A 6 -51.90 49.38 26.78
C PRO A 6 -50.72 49.45 25.77
N ARG A 7 -49.72 50.25 26.15
CA ARG A 7 -48.39 50.36 25.56
C ARG A 7 -47.57 49.10 25.90
N ARG A 8 -47.18 48.29 24.90
CA ARG A 8 -46.29 47.13 25.11
C ARG A 8 -44.83 47.57 25.11
N LYS A 9 -44.16 47.28 26.24
CA LYS A 9 -42.71 47.40 26.46
C LYS A 9 -42.00 46.29 25.68
N GLY A 10 -40.77 46.59 25.27
CA GLY A 10 -39.97 45.77 24.35
C GLY A 10 -39.51 44.42 24.89
N ALA A 11 -38.99 43.62 23.97
CA ALA A 11 -38.08 42.53 24.26
C ALA A 11 -36.96 42.62 23.23
N ALA A 12 -35.75 42.97 23.71
CA ALA A 12 -34.54 42.81 22.92
C ALA A 12 -34.29 41.31 22.75
N VAL A 13 -34.33 40.82 21.52
CA VAL A 13 -33.97 39.45 21.19
C VAL A 13 -32.44 39.39 21.17
N ALA A 14 -31.85 38.86 22.23
CA ALA A 14 -30.44 38.50 22.24
C ALA A 14 -30.24 37.32 21.29
N ALA A 15 -29.66 37.59 20.12
CA ALA A 15 -29.24 36.55 19.19
C ALA A 15 -28.01 35.84 19.79
N LEU A 16 -28.22 34.65 20.36
CA LEU A 16 -27.13 33.72 20.66
C LEU A 16 -26.61 33.16 19.33
N SER A 17 -25.50 33.69 18.85
CA SER A 17 -24.75 33.08 17.77
C SER A 17 -24.13 31.78 18.27
N ALA A 18 -24.74 30.65 17.94
CA ALA A 18 -24.13 29.34 18.12
C ALA A 18 -22.97 29.20 17.12
N ALA A 19 -21.75 29.40 17.60
CA ALA A 19 -20.54 29.07 16.84
C ALA A 19 -20.46 27.54 16.70
N CYS A 20 -20.81 27.04 15.53
CA CYS A 20 -20.64 25.64 15.17
C CYS A 20 -19.13 25.39 14.97
N LEU A 21 -18.49 24.80 15.97
CA LEU A 21 -17.13 24.27 15.84
C LEU A 21 -17.19 23.08 14.87
N ALA A 22 -16.93 23.34 13.59
CA ALA A 22 -16.71 22.28 12.62
C ALA A 22 -15.41 21.56 12.99
N SER A 23 -15.52 20.42 13.66
CA SER A 23 -14.42 19.47 13.78
C SER A 23 -14.14 18.91 12.39
N ALA A 24 -13.12 19.45 11.73
CA ALA A 24 -12.55 18.83 10.54
C ALA A 24 -11.86 17.53 10.98
N GLY A 25 -12.63 16.44 11.03
CA GLY A 25 -12.03 15.11 11.11
C GLY A 25 -11.22 14.88 9.84
N LEU A 26 -9.95 14.50 9.98
CA LEU A 26 -9.19 13.95 8.86
C LEU A 26 -9.96 12.71 8.37
N ALA A 27 -10.58 12.80 7.20
CA ALA A 27 -11.09 11.63 6.53
C ALA A 27 -9.88 10.75 6.18
N ALA A 28 -9.82 9.55 6.76
CA ALA A 28 -8.88 8.53 6.31
C ALA A 28 -9.13 8.30 4.81
N GLN A 29 -8.08 8.39 4.00
CA GLN A 29 -8.18 8.16 2.57
C GLN A 29 -8.66 6.72 2.33
N GLU A 30 -9.79 6.57 1.63
CA GLU A 30 -10.29 5.27 1.25
C GLU A 30 -9.40 4.72 0.13
N LEU A 31 -8.62 3.69 0.44
CA LEU A 31 -7.71 3.07 -0.51
C LEU A 31 -8.49 2.22 -1.51
N ASP A 32 -8.32 2.43 -2.82
CA ASP A 32 -8.83 1.52 -3.85
C ASP A 32 -7.99 0.23 -3.82
N ILE A 33 -8.41 -0.76 -3.04
CA ILE A 33 -7.85 -2.12 -3.03
C ILE A 33 -8.91 -3.06 -3.55
N ARG A 34 -8.61 -3.71 -4.67
CA ARG A 34 -9.59 -4.53 -5.39
C ARG A 34 -9.58 -5.96 -4.88
N PRO A 35 -10.72 -6.67 -4.88
CA PRO A 35 -10.79 -8.03 -4.34
C PRO A 35 -9.78 -9.01 -4.96
N TYR A 36 -9.46 -8.89 -6.25
CA TYR A 36 -8.50 -9.77 -6.92
C TYR A 36 -7.03 -9.47 -6.56
N GLU A 37 -6.75 -8.33 -5.92
CA GLU A 37 -5.43 -7.93 -5.41
C GLU A 37 -5.33 -8.19 -3.89
N ALA A 38 -6.36 -8.75 -3.26
CA ALA A 38 -6.32 -9.07 -1.84
C ALA A 38 -5.39 -10.27 -1.57
N PRO A 39 -4.68 -10.26 -0.42
CA PRO A 39 -3.89 -11.42 0.01
C PRO A 39 -4.82 -12.60 0.35
N ASP A 40 -4.26 -13.79 0.26
CA ASP A 40 -4.89 -14.98 0.85
C ASP A 40 -4.65 -14.94 2.37
N SER A 41 -5.49 -15.67 3.12
CA SER A 41 -5.21 -15.88 4.55
C SER A 41 -3.92 -16.68 4.71
N CYS A 42 -3.03 -16.24 5.60
CA CYS A 42 -1.82 -16.98 5.93
C CYS A 42 -2.16 -18.26 6.70
N ASP A 43 -1.99 -19.40 6.04
CA ASP A 43 -2.27 -20.73 6.61
C ASP A 43 -0.98 -21.55 6.66
N PRO A 44 -0.50 -21.96 7.85
CA PRO A 44 0.73 -22.75 7.98
C PRO A 44 0.64 -24.16 7.36
N TYR A 45 -0.55 -24.63 7.00
CA TYR A 45 -0.78 -25.93 6.38
C TYR A 45 -1.01 -25.86 4.86
N ALA A 46 -1.11 -24.65 4.30
CA ALA A 46 -1.30 -24.45 2.87
C ALA A 46 0.04 -24.27 2.13
N VAL A 47 0.07 -24.66 0.86
CA VAL A 47 1.22 -24.42 -0.03
C VAL A 47 1.16 -22.96 -0.50
N GLN A 48 1.92 -22.09 0.18
CA GLN A 48 1.84 -20.64 0.00
C GLN A 48 3.20 -20.01 -0.28
N LEU A 49 3.14 -18.88 -0.98
CA LEU A 49 4.21 -17.89 -0.99
C LEU A 49 3.92 -16.89 0.13
N LYS A 50 4.77 -16.90 1.16
CA LYS A 50 4.72 -15.99 2.30
C LYS A 50 5.80 -14.92 2.16
N ILE A 51 5.39 -13.68 1.96
CA ILE A 51 6.30 -12.55 1.78
C ILE A 51 6.19 -11.64 2.98
N THR A 52 7.31 -11.46 3.68
CA THR A 52 7.42 -10.48 4.77
C THR A 52 8.13 -9.24 4.25
N VAL A 53 7.48 -8.09 4.32
CA VAL A 53 8.07 -6.81 3.97
C VAL A 53 8.46 -6.09 5.25
N THR A 54 9.69 -5.60 5.31
CA THR A 54 10.22 -4.84 6.44
C THR A 54 10.64 -3.44 6.00
N GLY A 55 10.81 -2.53 6.97
CA GLY A 55 11.24 -1.16 6.69
C GLY A 55 10.11 -0.23 6.27
N ILE A 56 8.85 -0.55 6.62
CA ILE A 56 7.70 0.33 6.37
C ILE A 56 7.73 1.43 7.44
N GLU A 57 8.04 2.67 7.06
CA GLU A 57 8.28 3.74 8.03
C GLU A 57 7.01 4.40 8.57
N ALA A 58 5.93 4.35 7.78
CA ALA A 58 4.64 4.97 8.07
C ALA A 58 3.46 4.04 7.71
N ALA A 59 2.40 4.07 8.53
CA ALA A 59 1.17 3.33 8.30
C ALA A 59 0.18 4.15 7.45
N VAL A 60 0.57 4.43 6.20
CA VAL A 60 -0.18 5.25 5.24
C VAL A 60 -0.12 4.61 3.86
N GLY A 61 -1.12 4.85 3.03
CA GLY A 61 -1.11 4.36 1.65
C GLY A 61 -1.13 2.83 1.52
N ILE A 62 -0.53 2.31 0.45
CA ILE A 62 -0.67 0.93 0.00
C ILE A 62 0.70 0.24 -0.04
N LEU A 63 0.80 -0.93 0.58
CA LEU A 63 1.89 -1.86 0.32
C LEU A 63 1.52 -2.74 -0.88
N THR A 64 2.32 -2.67 -1.94
CA THR A 64 2.15 -3.52 -3.14
C THR A 64 3.24 -4.58 -3.19
N VAL A 65 2.86 -5.84 -3.41
CA VAL A 65 3.78 -6.97 -3.66
C VAL A 65 3.45 -7.60 -5.02
N ASP A 66 4.44 -7.64 -5.89
CA ASP A 66 4.37 -8.21 -7.24
C ASP A 66 5.27 -9.44 -7.36
N VAL A 67 4.79 -10.47 -8.06
CA VAL A 67 5.54 -11.69 -8.36
C VAL A 67 5.68 -11.85 -9.88
N TYR A 68 6.87 -12.24 -10.31
CA TYR A 68 7.26 -12.42 -11.70
C TYR A 68 7.84 -13.82 -11.91
N GLU A 69 7.55 -14.42 -13.06
CA GLU A 69 8.28 -15.60 -13.55
C GLU A 69 9.73 -15.24 -13.86
N ASN A 70 10.58 -16.25 -14.00
CA ASN A 70 11.94 -16.10 -14.51
C ASN A 70 11.95 -15.75 -16.02
N ASP A 71 11.53 -14.53 -16.34
CA ASP A 71 11.49 -13.96 -17.69
C ASP A 71 12.12 -12.56 -17.67
N PRO A 72 13.38 -12.41 -18.16
CA PRO A 72 14.09 -11.14 -18.19
C PRO A 72 13.36 -10.02 -18.96
N ASP A 73 12.57 -10.35 -19.99
CA ASP A 73 11.89 -9.36 -20.82
C ASP A 73 10.61 -8.81 -20.16
N ARG A 74 10.12 -9.53 -19.14
CA ARG A 74 8.87 -9.23 -18.43
C ARG A 74 9.08 -8.77 -16.99
N PHE A 75 10.28 -8.91 -16.45
CA PHE A 75 10.60 -8.46 -15.09
C PHE A 75 10.32 -6.97 -14.90
N LEU A 76 9.65 -6.60 -13.80
CA LEU A 76 9.23 -5.23 -13.46
C LEU A 76 8.29 -4.57 -14.49
N ASN A 77 7.76 -5.32 -15.45
CA ASN A 77 6.76 -4.85 -16.41
C ASN A 77 5.35 -5.08 -15.87
N LYS A 78 4.45 -4.11 -16.07
CA LYS A 78 3.05 -4.23 -15.65
C LYS A 78 2.33 -5.48 -16.20
N LYS A 79 2.70 -5.92 -17.40
CA LYS A 79 2.14 -7.12 -18.06
C LYS A 79 2.91 -8.41 -17.71
N GLY A 80 4.04 -8.31 -17.02
CA GLY A 80 4.90 -9.45 -16.66
C GLY A 80 4.55 -10.11 -15.33
N ARG A 81 3.73 -9.45 -14.52
CA ARG A 81 3.30 -9.97 -13.22
C ARG A 81 2.40 -11.18 -13.38
N VAL A 82 2.69 -12.22 -12.61
CA VAL A 82 1.81 -13.39 -12.46
C VAL A 82 0.90 -13.25 -11.24
N ARG A 83 1.31 -12.47 -10.24
CA ARG A 83 0.49 -12.15 -9.07
C ARG A 83 0.81 -10.75 -8.58
N ARG A 84 -0.21 -10.07 -8.05
CA ARG A 84 -0.13 -8.79 -7.38
C ARG A 84 -1.01 -8.82 -6.14
N ILE A 85 -0.43 -8.42 -5.02
CA ILE A 85 -1.13 -8.18 -3.75
C ILE A 85 -1.04 -6.69 -3.41
N ARG A 86 -2.14 -6.14 -2.89
CA ARG A 86 -2.21 -4.81 -2.29
C ARG A 86 -2.91 -4.89 -0.95
N VAL A 87 -2.30 -4.26 0.05
CA VAL A 87 -2.85 -4.14 1.41
C VAL A 87 -2.61 -2.72 1.92
N PRO A 88 -3.43 -2.21 2.84
CA PRO A 88 -3.07 -0.99 3.58
C PRO A 88 -1.70 -1.19 4.23
N ALA A 89 -0.79 -0.24 4.09
CA ALA A 89 0.54 -0.37 4.65
C ALA A 89 0.50 -0.25 6.18
N GLU A 90 1.18 -1.17 6.87
CA GLU A 90 1.35 -1.14 8.31
C GLU A 90 2.81 -0.84 8.68
N LYS A 91 3.03 0.08 9.61
CA LYS A 91 4.37 0.47 10.05
C LYS A 91 5.14 -0.72 10.62
N GLY A 92 6.41 -0.83 10.25
CA GLY A 92 7.35 -1.84 10.73
C GLY A 92 7.49 -2.99 9.74
N SER A 93 6.91 -4.14 10.09
CA SER A 93 6.98 -5.37 9.30
C SER A 93 5.58 -5.90 9.05
N GLN A 94 5.27 -6.21 7.79
CA GLN A 94 3.98 -6.71 7.36
C GLN A 94 4.15 -7.96 6.51
N THR A 95 3.38 -9.00 6.79
CA THR A 95 3.42 -10.26 6.03
C THR A 95 2.16 -10.40 5.20
N VAL A 96 2.34 -10.74 3.92
CA VAL A 96 1.26 -11.15 3.02
C VAL A 96 1.45 -12.60 2.58
N CYS A 97 0.34 -13.30 2.39
CA CYS A 97 0.34 -14.66 1.86
C CYS A 97 -0.47 -14.72 0.57
N MET A 98 -0.05 -15.59 -0.33
CA MET A 98 -0.76 -15.93 -1.55
C MET A 98 -0.52 -17.39 -1.88
N THR A 99 -1.47 -18.01 -2.58
CA THR A 99 -1.34 -19.35 -3.14
C THR A 99 -0.05 -19.42 -3.95
N ALA A 100 0.77 -20.43 -3.67
CA ALA A 100 2.03 -20.59 -4.37
C ALA A 100 1.79 -20.88 -5.87
N PRO A 101 2.57 -20.28 -6.78
CA PRO A 101 2.59 -20.73 -8.16
C PRO A 101 3.26 -22.12 -8.26
N PRO A 102 3.20 -22.78 -9.43
CA PRO A 102 3.92 -24.04 -9.64
C PRO A 102 5.41 -23.94 -9.28
N PRO A 103 6.04 -25.03 -8.82
CA PRO A 103 7.46 -25.02 -8.48
C PRO A 103 8.34 -24.47 -9.60
N GLY A 104 9.32 -23.63 -9.25
CA GLY A 104 10.16 -22.92 -10.20
C GLY A 104 10.90 -21.74 -9.60
N LEU A 105 11.57 -20.96 -10.47
CA LEU A 105 12.26 -19.74 -10.10
C LEU A 105 11.39 -18.52 -10.36
N TYR A 106 11.30 -17.65 -9.36
CA TYR A 106 10.49 -16.42 -9.41
C TYR A 106 11.28 -15.25 -8.85
N ALA A 107 10.86 -14.04 -9.20
CA ALA A 107 11.31 -12.82 -8.55
C ALA A 107 10.11 -12.09 -7.91
N ALA A 108 10.34 -11.43 -6.79
CA ALA A 108 9.36 -10.59 -6.13
C ALA A 108 9.86 -9.15 -6.09
N ALA A 109 8.93 -8.21 -6.26
CA ALA A 109 9.17 -6.80 -6.06
C ALA A 109 8.09 -6.25 -5.13
N THR A 110 8.46 -5.32 -4.26
CA THR A 110 7.51 -4.63 -3.39
C THR A 110 7.80 -3.14 -3.41
N TYR A 111 6.77 -2.34 -3.22
CA TYR A 111 6.91 -0.91 -2.99
C TYR A 111 5.82 -0.40 -2.04
N HIS A 112 6.15 0.68 -1.34
CA HIS A 112 5.24 1.39 -0.47
C HIS A 112 4.76 2.65 -1.19
N ASP A 113 3.54 2.59 -1.72
CA ASP A 113 2.81 3.70 -2.33
C ASP A 113 2.24 4.56 -1.20
N GLU A 114 2.91 5.66 -0.86
CA GLU A 114 2.62 6.44 0.35
C GLU A 114 1.38 7.33 0.19
N ASP A 115 1.08 7.78 -1.03
CA ASP A 115 -0.07 8.64 -1.34
C ASP A 115 -1.34 7.89 -1.77
N GLY A 116 -1.20 6.58 -2.01
CA GLY A 116 -2.29 5.65 -2.26
C GLY A 116 -2.89 5.75 -3.66
N ASP A 117 -2.16 6.31 -4.64
CA ASP A 117 -2.66 6.52 -6.00
C ASP A 117 -2.60 5.25 -6.90
N ARG A 118 -2.05 4.16 -6.37
CA ARG A 118 -1.85 2.84 -7.00
C ARG A 118 -0.77 2.82 -8.08
N ASP A 119 0.05 3.84 -8.23
CA ASP A 119 1.27 3.82 -9.03
C ASP A 119 2.52 3.76 -8.14
N LEU A 120 3.67 3.55 -8.77
CA LEU A 120 4.96 3.71 -8.09
C LEU A 120 5.55 5.02 -8.57
N ASP A 121 5.69 5.96 -7.65
CA ASP A 121 6.15 7.30 -7.95
C ASP A 121 7.62 7.27 -8.38
N LYS A 122 7.99 7.99 -9.45
CA LYS A 122 9.33 7.90 -10.07
C LYS A 122 10.03 9.25 -10.16
N LYS A 123 11.34 9.21 -9.96
CA LYS A 123 12.26 10.33 -10.25
C LYS A 123 12.36 10.54 -11.77
N TRP A 124 12.95 11.68 -12.18
CA TRP A 124 13.20 12.02 -13.58
C TRP A 124 14.05 11.00 -14.36
N ASN A 125 14.84 10.19 -13.65
CA ASN A 125 15.68 9.12 -14.19
C ASN A 125 15.00 7.73 -14.15
N LEU A 126 13.68 7.68 -13.95
CA LEU A 126 12.84 6.47 -13.87
C LEU A 126 13.06 5.56 -12.64
N MET A 127 13.94 5.94 -11.71
CA MET A 127 14.09 5.22 -10.44
C MET A 127 12.93 5.51 -9.49
N PRO A 128 12.57 4.58 -8.59
CA PRO A 128 11.57 4.81 -7.56
C PRO A 128 11.93 6.03 -6.71
N LYS A 129 10.95 6.90 -6.51
CA LYS A 129 10.98 7.96 -5.51
C LYS A 129 10.48 7.44 -4.16
N GLU A 130 9.60 6.44 -4.19
CA GLU A 130 9.07 5.76 -3.01
C GLU A 130 9.93 4.56 -2.60
N PRO A 131 9.80 4.09 -1.33
CA PRO A 131 10.50 2.91 -0.86
C PRO A 131 10.12 1.66 -1.66
N PHE A 132 11.12 0.87 -2.04
CA PHE A 132 10.93 -0.38 -2.76
C PHE A 132 11.94 -1.45 -2.34
N ALA A 133 11.67 -2.69 -2.73
CA ALA A 133 12.62 -3.78 -2.58
C ALA A 133 12.40 -4.85 -3.65
N LEU A 134 13.47 -5.61 -3.91
CA LEU A 134 13.45 -6.82 -4.73
C LEU A 134 13.84 -8.00 -3.85
N SER A 135 13.35 -9.19 -4.17
CA SER A 135 13.82 -10.43 -3.54
C SER A 135 15.34 -10.57 -3.66
N ASN A 136 15.97 -11.17 -2.65
CA ASN A 136 17.43 -11.33 -2.50
C ASN A 136 18.27 -10.04 -2.44
N ASP A 137 17.63 -8.87 -2.39
CA ASP A 137 18.30 -7.57 -2.19
C ASP A 137 19.51 -7.31 -3.14
N PRO A 138 19.36 -7.46 -4.47
CA PRO A 138 20.43 -7.20 -5.41
C PRO A 138 20.99 -5.78 -5.26
N LYS A 139 22.30 -5.62 -5.50
CA LYS A 139 22.93 -4.29 -5.54
C LYS A 139 22.47 -3.53 -6.78
N LEU A 140 21.95 -2.32 -6.55
CA LEU A 140 21.62 -1.37 -7.62
C LEU A 140 22.90 -0.66 -8.05
N LYS A 141 23.22 -0.69 -9.35
CA LYS A 141 24.40 -0.01 -9.91
C LYS A 141 23.96 1.17 -10.77
N LEU A 142 23.51 0.87 -11.98
CA LEU A 142 23.00 1.86 -12.94
C LEU A 142 21.63 1.35 -13.39
N GLY A 143 20.57 1.84 -12.74
CA GLY A 143 19.20 1.40 -12.98
C GLY A 143 18.83 0.10 -12.27
N PHE A 144 17.71 -0.48 -12.68
CA PHE A 144 17.24 -1.75 -12.14
C PHE A 144 18.15 -2.91 -12.56
N PRO A 145 18.36 -3.89 -11.65
CA PRO A 145 19.19 -5.04 -11.95
C PRO A 145 18.49 -5.93 -12.98
N PRO A 146 19.24 -6.81 -13.66
CA PRO A 146 18.62 -7.91 -14.38
C PRO A 146 17.92 -8.85 -13.36
N ILE A 147 17.09 -9.78 -13.83
CA ILE A 147 16.22 -10.57 -12.96
C ILE A 147 17.00 -11.57 -12.11
N GLU A 148 18.07 -12.15 -12.64
CA GLU A 148 18.81 -13.28 -12.07
C GLU A 148 19.18 -13.12 -10.59
N PRO A 149 19.77 -12.00 -10.13
CA PRO A 149 20.10 -11.85 -8.72
C PRO A 149 18.87 -11.73 -7.82
N SER A 150 17.67 -11.50 -8.37
CA SER A 150 16.41 -11.45 -7.62
C SER A 150 15.69 -12.80 -7.55
N LEU A 151 16.19 -13.86 -8.23
CA LEU A 151 15.48 -15.13 -8.31
C LEU A 151 15.52 -15.91 -7.00
N PHE A 152 14.36 -16.35 -6.52
CA PHE A 152 14.20 -17.30 -5.43
C PHE A 152 13.42 -18.53 -5.91
N GLU A 153 13.63 -19.65 -5.21
CA GLU A 153 12.96 -20.91 -5.53
C GLU A 153 11.61 -21.01 -4.81
N VAL A 154 10.57 -21.37 -5.57
CA VAL A 154 9.29 -21.87 -5.06
C VAL A 154 9.29 -23.39 -5.20
N THR A 155 9.05 -24.09 -4.10
CA THR A 155 9.00 -25.56 -4.06
C THR A 155 7.57 -26.06 -4.03
N ASP A 156 7.38 -27.38 -4.02
CA ASP A 156 6.09 -28.03 -3.76
C ASP A 156 5.52 -27.74 -2.35
N ARG A 157 6.34 -27.16 -1.47
CA ARG A 157 5.95 -26.64 -0.15
C ARG A 157 5.77 -25.12 -0.12
N GLY A 158 5.83 -24.45 -1.28
CA GLY A 158 5.79 -23.00 -1.39
C GLY A 158 7.15 -22.36 -1.11
N ALA A 159 7.13 -21.13 -0.60
CA ALA A 159 8.34 -20.40 -0.20
C ALA A 159 8.01 -19.32 0.85
N ALA A 160 9.00 -18.98 1.68
CA ALA A 160 8.94 -17.86 2.60
C ALA A 160 10.17 -16.97 2.39
N ILE A 161 9.95 -15.69 2.09
CA ILE A 161 11.02 -14.73 1.82
C ILE A 161 10.77 -13.40 2.55
N THR A 162 11.84 -12.64 2.74
CA THR A 162 11.81 -11.30 3.31
C THR A 162 12.31 -10.29 2.29
N LEU A 163 11.57 -9.19 2.11
CA LEU A 163 11.96 -8.03 1.32
C LEU A 163 12.13 -6.83 2.25
N SER A 164 13.24 -6.10 2.12
CA SER A 164 13.56 -4.96 2.98
C SER A 164 13.48 -3.67 2.17
N LEU A 165 12.47 -2.85 2.45
CA LEU A 165 12.26 -1.59 1.76
C LEU A 165 13.48 -0.67 1.96
N ARG A 166 13.84 0.00 0.86
CA ARG A 166 14.84 1.06 0.83
C ARG A 166 14.45 2.10 -0.21
N THR A 167 14.89 3.32 -0.01
CA THR A 167 14.78 4.38 -1.01
C THR A 167 15.99 4.27 -1.94
N ALA A 168 15.80 4.48 -3.25
CA ALA A 168 16.94 4.67 -4.14
C ALA A 168 17.59 6.02 -3.80
N ASP A 169 18.88 6.04 -3.47
CA ASP A 169 19.65 7.27 -3.30
C ASP A 169 19.66 8.09 -4.61
#